data_AF-A0A7T8EFX4-F1
#
_entry.id   AF-A0A7T8EFX4-F1
#
_cell.length_a   1.000
_cell.length_b   1.000
_cell.length_c   1.000
_cell.angle_alpha   90.00
_cell.angle_beta   90.00
_cell.angle_gamma   90.00
#
_symmetry.space_group_name_H-M   'P 1'
#
loop_
_entity.id
_entity.type
_entity.pdbx_description
1 polymer ?
#
loop_
_entity_poly.entity_id
_entity_poly.type
_entity_poly.pdbx_seq_one_letter_code
_entity_poly.pdbx_strand_id
1 'polypeptide(L)'
;MAINFSDITVVVQGPVQSYQERAQETGITHKCLQSIREHLPGAKIILSTWEGQDCSGLGLEPDLLLLNQDPGGNIVAYDAAGKPQKLNFNRQIVSSAEGLKRVETRYAVKLRSDNFLTGKGFVAAQDKYPVRNAADSYFQERVVVNTSYFRRYAEGQRVVRHPSDFFHFGLKEDLLKIWDLPLFADLEYDPSRSGQAQYHGAPLTCPHAEQIYCDIWLRRLDPAWPKLEHRHHFDAAMDEQWDRFMASNLLVLEPEQIGLGLIKRFIPKSKRPNEMSHLDWQLLYQRYCDPKFPASKLALFSTLGWRRMLKMPFSYLKFRLG
;
A
#
# COMPACT_ATOMS: atom_id res chain seq x y z
N MET A 1 -17.28 7.53 -17.09
CA MET A 1 -18.62 7.91 -16.54
C MET A 1 -18.31 8.78 -15.34
N ALA A 2 -18.94 9.94 -15.17
CA ALA A 2 -18.58 10.82 -14.06
C ALA A 2 -18.93 10.14 -12.71
N ILE A 3 -17.93 9.90 -11.87
CA ILE A 3 -18.11 9.32 -10.53
C ILE A 3 -18.60 10.43 -9.60
N ASN A 4 -19.79 10.27 -9.03
CA ASN A 4 -20.29 11.20 -8.01
C ASN A 4 -19.70 10.84 -6.65
N PHE A 5 -19.50 11.83 -5.78
CA PHE A 5 -18.96 11.54 -4.44
C PHE A 5 -19.93 10.75 -3.56
N SER A 6 -21.25 10.83 -3.81
CA SER A 6 -22.24 9.97 -3.17
C SER A 6 -22.08 8.49 -3.52
N ASP A 7 -21.38 8.18 -4.61
CA ASP A 7 -21.05 6.81 -5.02
C ASP A 7 -19.74 6.31 -4.37
N ILE A 8 -19.16 7.09 -3.45
CA ILE A 8 -17.91 6.81 -2.76
C ILE A 8 -18.16 6.64 -1.27
N THR A 9 -17.57 5.58 -0.69
CA THR A 9 -17.37 5.47 0.76
C THR A 9 -15.88 5.45 1.09
N VAL A 10 -15.48 6.29 2.04
CA VAL A 10 -14.11 6.33 2.55
C VAL A 10 -14.02 5.50 3.82
N VAL A 11 -13.23 4.43 3.77
CA VAL A 11 -12.83 3.62 4.93
C VAL A 11 -11.54 4.19 5.47
N VAL A 12 -11.63 4.88 6.61
CA VAL A 12 -10.49 5.36 7.38
C VAL A 12 -10.02 4.24 8.29
N GLN A 13 -8.80 3.80 8.07
CA GLN A 13 -8.24 2.58 8.64
C GLN A 13 -7.12 2.89 9.64
N GLY A 14 -7.24 2.37 10.85
CA GLY A 14 -6.18 2.39 11.85
C GLY A 14 -6.56 3.11 13.13
N PRO A 15 -5.63 3.21 14.08
CA PRO A 15 -5.91 3.78 15.39
C PRO A 15 -6.19 5.29 15.31
N VAL A 16 -7.11 5.76 16.16
CA VAL A 16 -7.40 7.17 16.44
C VAL A 16 -6.25 7.82 17.21
N GLN A 17 -5.75 7.10 18.21
CA GLN A 17 -4.61 7.47 19.06
C GLN A 17 -3.59 6.34 19.07
N SER A 18 -2.31 6.68 19.14
CA SER A 18 -1.24 5.69 19.19
C SER A 18 -1.24 4.89 20.48
N TYR A 19 -0.93 3.60 20.37
CA TYR A 19 -0.47 2.81 21.51
C TYR A 19 0.86 3.36 22.04
N GLN A 20 1.11 3.18 23.34
CA GLN A 20 2.15 3.82 24.16
C GLN A 20 3.59 3.84 23.57
N GLU A 21 3.89 3.00 22.58
CA GLU A 21 5.23 2.83 22.02
C GLU A 21 5.53 3.70 20.77
N ARG A 22 4.54 4.36 20.15
CA ARG A 22 4.80 5.16 18.92
C ARG A 22 3.98 6.44 18.88
N ALA A 23 4.60 7.61 19.05
CA ALA A 23 3.89 8.89 18.90
C ALA A 23 3.19 9.03 17.52
N GLN A 24 1.89 9.31 17.55
CA GLN A 24 1.09 9.76 16.41
C GLN A 24 1.01 11.30 16.44
N GLU A 25 0.97 11.94 15.27
CA GLU A 25 0.75 13.39 15.22
C GLU A 25 -0.60 13.74 15.84
N THR A 26 -0.61 14.61 16.84
CA THR A 26 -1.83 15.00 17.57
C THR A 26 -2.89 15.53 16.60
N GLY A 27 -4.11 14.99 16.71
CA GLY A 27 -5.24 15.41 15.88
C GLY A 27 -5.21 14.93 14.43
N ILE A 28 -4.28 14.06 14.03
CA ILE A 28 -4.20 13.60 12.63
C ILE A 28 -5.46 12.88 12.15
N THR A 29 -6.11 12.08 13.00
CA THR A 29 -7.35 11.39 12.66
C THR A 29 -8.50 12.36 12.46
N HIS A 30 -8.61 13.39 13.30
CA HIS A 30 -9.57 14.48 13.09
C HIS A 30 -9.34 15.18 11.75
N LYS A 31 -8.07 15.53 11.46
CA LYS A 31 -7.68 16.14 10.19
C LYS A 31 -8.03 15.25 8.99
N CYS A 32 -7.82 13.94 9.11
CA CYS A 32 -8.21 12.95 8.12
C CYS A 32 -9.71 13.05 7.81
N LEU A 33 -10.56 12.91 8.84
CA LEU A 33 -12.02 12.96 8.70
C LEU A 33 -12.50 14.30 8.12
N GLN A 34 -11.98 15.42 8.63
CA GLN A 34 -12.32 16.76 8.16
C GLN A 34 -11.98 16.93 6.68
N SER A 35 -10.79 16.50 6.26
CA SER A 35 -10.35 16.62 4.86
C SER A 35 -11.21 15.82 3.88
N ILE A 36 -11.78 14.70 4.33
CA ILE A 36 -12.69 13.89 3.50
C ILE A 36 -13.98 14.66 3.26
N ARG A 37 -14.56 15.26 4.29
CA ARG A 37 -15.78 16.10 4.16
C ARG A 37 -15.55 17.29 3.25
N GLU A 38 -14.37 17.91 3.33
CA GLU A 38 -14.00 19.06 2.48
C GLU A 38 -13.85 18.65 1.00
N HIS A 39 -13.12 17.58 0.71
CA HIS A 39 -12.74 17.26 -0.66
C HIS A 39 -13.71 16.34 -1.40
N LEU A 40 -14.50 15.53 -0.68
CA LEU A 40 -15.50 14.59 -1.20
C LEU A 40 -16.88 14.85 -0.56
N PRO A 41 -17.49 16.03 -0.77
CA PRO A 41 -18.80 16.34 -0.21
C PRO A 41 -19.86 15.33 -0.69
N GLY A 42 -20.52 14.66 0.25
CA GLY A 42 -21.52 13.62 -0.03
C GLY A 42 -21.00 12.18 0.05
N ALA A 43 -19.69 11.95 0.16
CA ALA A 43 -19.15 10.63 0.43
C ALA A 43 -19.46 10.18 1.86
N LYS A 44 -19.79 8.89 2.03
CA LYS A 44 -19.92 8.26 3.36
C LYS A 44 -18.52 8.03 3.95
N ILE A 45 -18.38 8.13 5.27
CA ILE A 45 -17.14 7.87 6.01
C ILE A 45 -17.38 6.74 7.01
N ILE A 46 -16.55 5.71 6.91
CA ILE A 46 -16.46 4.64 7.90
C ILE A 46 -15.12 4.80 8.61
N LEU A 47 -15.14 5.05 9.92
CA LEU A 47 -13.95 4.96 10.75
C LEU A 47 -13.83 3.55 11.30
N SER A 48 -12.88 2.78 10.78
CA SER A 48 -12.59 1.41 11.21
C SER A 48 -11.38 1.40 12.14
N THR A 49 -11.67 1.33 13.44
CA THR A 49 -10.69 1.43 14.52
C THR A 49 -10.90 0.31 15.56
N TRP A 50 -10.29 0.40 16.73
CA TRP A 50 -10.28 -0.66 17.75
C TRP A 50 -11.24 -0.37 18.91
N GLU A 51 -11.83 -1.43 19.45
CA GLU A 51 -12.52 -1.38 20.74
C GLU A 51 -11.61 -0.79 21.83
N GLY A 52 -12.19 0.05 22.69
CA GLY A 52 -11.47 0.71 23.79
C GLY A 52 -10.65 1.95 23.40
N GLN A 53 -10.64 2.37 22.12
CA GLN A 53 -10.04 3.66 21.76
C GLN A 53 -10.97 4.83 22.09
N ASP A 54 -10.39 5.88 22.67
CA ASP A 54 -11.10 7.13 22.91
C ASP A 54 -11.32 7.89 21.59
N CYS A 55 -12.59 7.92 21.16
CA CYS A 55 -13.06 8.62 19.97
C CYS A 55 -13.74 9.96 20.30
N SER A 56 -13.84 10.35 21.57
CA SER A 56 -14.57 11.57 21.99
C SER A 56 -13.95 12.87 21.44
N GLY A 57 -12.64 12.87 21.20
CA GLY A 57 -11.89 14.02 20.69
C GLY A 57 -11.87 14.17 19.16
N LEU A 58 -12.70 13.42 18.42
CA LEU A 58 -12.68 13.46 16.95
C LEU A 58 -13.30 14.72 16.36
N GLY A 59 -14.13 15.47 17.10
CA GLY A 59 -14.72 16.74 16.64
C GLY A 59 -15.64 16.67 15.41
N LEU A 60 -15.80 15.48 14.82
CA LEU A 60 -16.68 15.17 13.70
C LEU A 60 -17.00 13.67 13.74
N GLU A 61 -18.29 13.34 13.67
CA GLU A 61 -18.74 11.95 13.66
C GLU A 61 -18.63 11.34 12.25
N PRO A 62 -18.04 10.14 12.11
CA PRO A 62 -18.14 9.36 10.89
C PRO A 62 -19.60 8.91 10.67
N ASP A 63 -19.96 8.56 9.44
CA ASP A 63 -21.28 7.96 9.15
C ASP A 63 -21.42 6.58 9.79
N LEU A 64 -20.30 5.87 9.99
CA LEU A 64 -20.21 4.64 10.77
C LEU A 64 -18.90 4.60 11.56
N LEU A 65 -19.00 4.46 12.88
CA LEU A 65 -17.88 4.08 13.74
C LEU A 65 -17.86 2.57 13.90
N LEU A 66 -16.82 1.91 13.39
CA LEU A 66 -16.62 0.48 13.49
C LEU A 66 -15.49 0.17 14.49
N LEU A 67 -15.87 -0.37 15.64
CA LEU A 67 -14.96 -0.80 16.70
C LEU A 67 -14.66 -2.29 16.52
N ASN A 68 -13.45 -2.60 16.06
CA ASN A 68 -12.99 -3.96 15.83
C ASN A 68 -12.30 -4.52 17.07
N GLN A 69 -12.41 -5.83 17.29
CA GLN A 69 -11.51 -6.53 18.21
C GLN A 69 -10.07 -6.46 17.68
N ASP A 70 -9.14 -6.02 18.53
CA ASP A 70 -7.73 -5.90 18.17
C ASP A 70 -7.06 -7.29 18.11
N PRO A 71 -6.59 -7.76 16.94
CA PRO A 71 -5.93 -9.05 16.81
C PRO A 71 -4.53 -9.08 17.44
N GLY A 72 -4.04 -7.94 17.95
CA GLY A 72 -2.70 -7.80 18.49
C GLY A 72 -1.62 -7.70 17.41
N GLY A 73 -0.37 -7.63 17.87
CA GLY A 73 0.80 -7.67 16.99
C GLY A 73 1.22 -9.10 16.67
N ASN A 74 1.41 -9.39 15.39
CA ASN A 74 1.89 -10.67 14.86
C ASN A 74 3.36 -10.89 15.14
N ILE A 75 3.74 -12.05 15.66
CA ILE A 75 5.14 -12.46 15.75
C ILE A 75 5.65 -12.79 14.35
N VAL A 76 6.63 -12.04 13.87
CA VAL A 76 7.20 -12.20 12.51
C VAL A 76 8.64 -12.67 12.51
N ALA A 77 9.29 -12.59 13.67
CA ALA A 77 10.67 -13.00 13.86
C ALA A 77 10.96 -13.27 15.34
N TYR A 78 12.04 -14.00 15.59
CA TYR A 78 12.71 -14.12 16.87
C TYR A 78 14.15 -13.64 16.71
N ASP A 79 14.66 -12.90 17.69
CA ASP A 79 16.10 -12.60 17.74
C ASP A 79 16.91 -13.82 18.20
N ALA A 80 18.25 -13.71 18.19
CA ALA A 80 19.13 -14.81 18.58
C ALA A 80 18.95 -15.26 20.04
N ALA A 81 18.34 -14.42 20.90
CA ALA A 81 18.01 -14.76 22.27
C ALA A 81 16.62 -15.42 22.41
N GLY A 82 15.90 -15.63 21.30
CA GLY A 82 14.56 -16.20 21.27
C GLY A 82 13.46 -15.21 21.64
N LYS A 83 13.71 -13.89 21.66
CA LYS A 83 12.69 -12.89 21.96
C LYS A 83 11.84 -12.62 20.71
N PRO A 84 10.49 -12.67 20.82
CA PRO A 84 9.60 -12.42 19.69
C PRO A 84 9.62 -10.94 19.27
N GLN A 85 9.64 -10.73 17.96
CA GLN A 85 9.52 -9.43 17.30
C GLN A 85 8.15 -9.34 16.63
N LYS A 86 7.38 -8.31 16.99
CA LYS A 86 5.99 -8.17 16.56
C LYS A 86 5.78 -7.06 15.53
N LEU A 87 4.92 -7.30 14.54
CA LEU A 87 4.46 -6.31 13.56
C LEU A 87 2.92 -6.28 13.46
N ASN A 88 2.38 -5.20 12.90
CA ASN A 88 0.93 -4.94 12.89
C ASN A 88 0.24 -5.53 11.65
N PHE A 89 0.55 -6.77 11.27
CA PHE A 89 0.08 -7.29 9.99
C PHE A 89 -1.44 -7.48 9.95
N ASN A 90 -1.96 -8.21 10.93
CA ASN A 90 -3.38 -8.48 11.09
C ASN A 90 -4.17 -7.22 11.44
N ARG A 91 -3.57 -6.28 12.19
CA ARG A 91 -4.21 -4.99 12.46
C ARG A 91 -4.54 -4.24 11.18
N GLN A 92 -3.64 -4.21 10.19
CA GLN A 92 -3.91 -3.57 8.91
C GLN A 92 -4.98 -4.32 8.10
N ILE A 93 -4.97 -5.66 8.11
CA ILE A 93 -5.99 -6.47 7.43
C ILE A 93 -7.36 -6.22 8.05
N VAL A 94 -7.54 -6.49 9.35
CA VAL A 94 -8.83 -6.43 10.04
C VAL A 94 -9.48 -5.07 9.85
N SER A 95 -8.76 -4.00 10.18
CA SER A 95 -9.33 -2.65 10.08
C SER A 95 -9.62 -2.21 8.64
N SER A 96 -8.90 -2.73 7.63
CA SER A 96 -9.22 -2.47 6.21
C SER A 96 -10.43 -3.30 5.75
N ALA A 97 -10.38 -4.62 5.98
CA ALA A 97 -11.35 -5.59 5.49
C ALA A 97 -12.73 -5.37 6.11
N GLU A 98 -12.81 -5.21 7.43
CA GLU A 98 -14.08 -5.05 8.14
C GLU A 98 -14.77 -3.73 7.74
N GLY A 99 -13.99 -2.66 7.54
CA GLY A 99 -14.52 -1.40 7.00
C GLY A 99 -15.02 -1.55 5.56
N LEU A 100 -14.25 -2.21 4.68
CA LEU A 100 -14.65 -2.43 3.28
C LEU A 100 -15.88 -3.32 3.14
N LYS A 101 -16.07 -4.31 4.02
CA LYS A 101 -17.28 -5.17 4.06
C LYS A 101 -18.55 -4.38 4.38
N ARG A 102 -18.43 -3.24 5.07
CA ARG A 102 -19.56 -2.33 5.36
C ARG A 102 -19.82 -1.30 4.26
N VAL A 103 -19.01 -1.28 3.20
CA VAL A 103 -19.24 -0.35 2.07
C VAL A 103 -20.41 -0.84 1.22
N GLU A 104 -21.39 0.04 1.04
CA GLU A 104 -22.59 -0.19 0.21
C GLU A 104 -22.51 0.53 -1.14
N THR A 105 -21.63 1.51 -1.26
CA THR A 105 -21.45 2.28 -2.50
C THR A 105 -20.59 1.50 -3.50
N ARG A 106 -20.63 1.93 -4.77
CA ARG A 106 -19.88 1.28 -5.85
C ARG A 106 -18.37 1.44 -5.67
N TYR A 107 -17.93 2.64 -5.31
CA TYR A 107 -16.52 2.97 -5.15
C TYR A 107 -16.14 3.08 -3.67
N ALA A 108 -14.93 2.61 -3.36
CA ALA A 108 -14.38 2.72 -2.03
C ALA A 108 -13.02 3.42 -2.07
N VAL A 109 -12.72 4.18 -1.00
CA VAL A 109 -11.36 4.63 -0.68
C VAL A 109 -10.93 3.90 0.58
N LYS A 110 -9.79 3.20 0.55
CA LYS A 110 -9.06 2.81 1.76
C LYS A 110 -8.02 3.88 2.04
N LEU A 111 -8.13 4.56 3.18
CA LEU A 111 -7.22 5.62 3.62
C LEU A 111 -6.72 5.30 5.02
N ARG A 112 -5.40 5.37 5.25
CA ARG A 112 -4.88 5.25 6.62
C ARG A 112 -5.26 6.45 7.48
N SER A 113 -5.52 6.23 8.76
CA SER A 113 -5.87 7.28 9.73
C SER A 113 -4.76 8.31 9.97
N ASP A 114 -3.51 7.99 9.60
CA ASP A 114 -2.36 8.92 9.60
C ASP A 114 -2.11 9.60 8.25
N ASN A 115 -3.10 9.59 7.35
CA ASN A 115 -3.12 10.32 6.08
C ASN A 115 -4.39 11.17 5.98
N PHE A 116 -4.41 12.15 5.07
CA PHE A 116 -5.55 13.03 4.86
C PHE A 116 -5.65 13.44 3.39
N LEU A 117 -6.79 13.93 2.95
CA LEU A 117 -6.95 14.44 1.60
C LEU A 117 -6.51 15.91 1.53
N THR A 118 -5.95 16.30 0.41
CA THR A 118 -5.69 17.70 0.00
C THR A 118 -6.39 18.04 -1.31
N GLY A 119 -7.13 17.06 -1.86
CA GLY A 119 -7.84 17.16 -3.11
C GLY A 119 -8.54 15.85 -3.46
N LYS A 120 -9.00 15.77 -4.71
CA LYS A 120 -9.81 14.67 -5.24
C LYS A 120 -9.37 14.26 -6.65
N GLY A 121 -8.10 14.49 -6.98
CA GLY A 121 -7.55 14.25 -8.32
C GLY A 121 -7.65 12.79 -8.75
N PHE A 122 -7.64 11.86 -7.80
CA PHE A 122 -7.82 10.43 -8.07
C PHE A 122 -9.17 10.09 -8.72
N VAL A 123 -10.25 10.85 -8.43
CA VAL A 123 -11.58 10.61 -9.02
C VAL A 123 -11.54 10.85 -10.52
N ALA A 124 -10.98 12.00 -10.94
CA ALA A 124 -10.83 12.33 -12.36
C ALA A 124 -9.79 11.44 -13.05
N ALA A 125 -8.79 10.93 -12.32
CA ALA A 125 -7.75 10.09 -12.88
C ALA A 125 -8.24 8.69 -13.28
N GLN A 126 -9.32 8.19 -12.67
CA GLN A 126 -9.87 6.85 -12.90
C GLN A 126 -10.15 6.57 -14.40
N ASP A 127 -10.69 7.57 -15.10
CA ASP A 127 -11.06 7.47 -16.52
C ASP A 127 -9.92 7.89 -17.48
N LYS A 128 -8.78 8.38 -16.97
CA LYS A 128 -7.70 8.97 -17.80
C LYS A 128 -6.93 7.96 -18.65
N TYR A 129 -6.95 6.70 -18.24
CA TYR A 129 -6.16 5.61 -18.84
C TYR A 129 -7.09 4.45 -19.21
N PRO A 130 -7.86 4.55 -20.30
CA PRO A 130 -8.96 3.61 -20.57
C PRO A 130 -8.49 2.27 -21.14
N VAL A 131 -7.32 2.19 -21.77
CA VAL A 131 -6.85 0.96 -22.44
C VAL A 131 -6.26 -0.01 -21.40
N ARG A 132 -6.63 -1.29 -21.47
CA ARG A 132 -6.16 -2.36 -20.58
C ARG A 132 -5.84 -3.61 -21.37
N ASN A 133 -4.85 -4.37 -20.94
CA ASN A 133 -4.64 -5.70 -21.48
C ASN A 133 -5.58 -6.68 -20.78
N ALA A 134 -6.55 -7.23 -21.52
CA ALA A 134 -7.54 -8.16 -20.99
C ALA A 134 -6.90 -9.42 -20.38
N ALA A 135 -5.80 -9.92 -20.96
CA ALA A 135 -5.11 -11.12 -20.47
C ALA A 135 -4.44 -10.90 -19.11
N ASP A 136 -4.17 -9.65 -18.74
CA ASP A 136 -3.51 -9.28 -17.48
C ASP A 136 -4.48 -8.56 -16.52
N SER A 137 -5.79 -8.52 -16.81
CA SER A 137 -6.78 -7.77 -16.03
C SER A 137 -7.47 -8.65 -14.98
N TYR A 138 -6.95 -8.60 -13.75
CA TYR A 138 -7.50 -9.29 -12.58
C TYR A 138 -8.56 -8.46 -11.83
N PHE A 139 -8.48 -7.14 -11.94
CA PHE A 139 -9.46 -6.20 -11.41
C PHE A 139 -10.45 -5.75 -12.48
N GLN A 140 -11.67 -5.41 -12.09
CA GLN A 140 -12.70 -4.90 -13.00
C GLN A 140 -12.35 -3.48 -13.46
N GLU A 141 -11.80 -2.67 -12.57
CA GLU A 141 -11.21 -1.37 -12.89
C GLU A 141 -9.79 -1.27 -12.32
N ARG A 142 -9.00 -0.28 -12.76
CA ARG A 142 -7.71 -0.03 -12.11
C ARG A 142 -7.94 0.49 -10.69
N VAL A 143 -7.18 -0.02 -9.73
CA VAL A 143 -7.13 0.52 -8.38
C VAL A 143 -6.07 1.61 -8.34
N VAL A 144 -6.47 2.84 -8.01
CA VAL A 144 -5.56 3.95 -7.79
C VAL A 144 -4.74 3.68 -6.54
N VAL A 145 -3.42 3.77 -6.66
CA VAL A 145 -2.48 3.63 -5.55
C VAL A 145 -1.46 4.76 -5.59
N ASN A 146 -1.00 5.18 -4.42
CA ASN A 146 0.00 6.23 -4.34
C ASN A 146 1.42 5.68 -4.51
N THR A 147 2.32 6.53 -5.01
CA THR A 147 3.72 6.18 -5.22
C THR A 147 4.58 6.23 -3.95
N SER A 148 4.16 6.93 -2.90
CA SER A 148 4.93 7.03 -1.66
C SER A 148 4.94 5.70 -0.95
N TYR A 149 6.13 5.23 -0.55
CA TYR A 149 6.33 3.87 -0.01
C TYR A 149 6.03 2.71 -0.98
N PHE A 150 5.67 2.99 -2.24
CA PHE A 150 5.63 1.97 -3.30
C PHE A 150 7.06 1.73 -3.79
N ARG A 151 7.73 0.68 -3.31
CA ARG A 151 9.16 0.46 -3.61
C ARG A 151 9.37 -0.29 -4.92
N ARG A 152 10.33 0.20 -5.72
CA ARG A 152 10.97 -0.53 -6.82
C ARG A 152 12.31 -1.12 -6.43
N TYR A 153 12.95 -0.55 -5.40
CA TYR A 153 14.24 -0.98 -4.90
C TYR A 153 14.28 -0.96 -3.37
N ALA A 154 15.07 -1.87 -2.79
CA ALA A 154 15.44 -1.89 -1.38
C ALA A 154 16.90 -2.35 -1.29
N GLU A 155 17.69 -1.75 -0.40
CA GLU A 155 19.12 -2.10 -0.24
C GLU A 155 19.92 -2.07 -1.57
N GLY A 156 19.55 -1.17 -2.50
CA GLY A 156 20.16 -1.06 -3.83
C GLY A 156 19.78 -2.15 -4.83
N GLN A 157 18.93 -3.09 -4.43
CA GLN A 157 18.47 -4.23 -5.24
C GLN A 157 17.01 -4.06 -5.64
N ARG A 158 16.61 -4.71 -6.75
CA ARG A 158 15.22 -4.73 -7.21
C ARG A 158 14.34 -5.42 -6.18
N VAL A 159 13.12 -4.91 -6.02
CA VAL A 159 12.04 -5.57 -5.29
C VAL A 159 10.76 -5.52 -6.12
N VAL A 160 9.95 -6.57 -6.01
CA VAL A 160 8.64 -6.71 -6.68
C VAL A 160 7.52 -6.78 -5.64
N ARG A 161 6.26 -6.63 -6.10
CA ARG A 161 5.05 -6.80 -5.29
C ARG A 161 4.97 -5.87 -4.08
N HIS A 162 5.37 -4.61 -4.21
CA HIS A 162 5.42 -3.68 -3.08
C HIS A 162 4.55 -2.44 -3.30
N PRO A 163 3.23 -2.58 -3.57
CA PRO A 163 2.34 -1.43 -3.62
C PRO A 163 2.26 -0.76 -2.24
N SER A 164 2.07 0.56 -2.23
CA SER A 164 1.87 1.32 -0.98
C SER A 164 0.53 1.00 -0.33
N ASP A 165 0.51 0.83 0.99
CA ASP A 165 -0.70 0.60 1.77
C ASP A 165 -1.47 1.88 2.13
N PHE A 166 -0.92 3.07 1.87
CA PHE A 166 -1.47 4.32 2.42
C PHE A 166 -2.83 4.72 1.87
N PHE A 167 -3.03 4.50 0.57
CA PHE A 167 -4.21 4.95 -0.15
C PHE A 167 -4.53 3.99 -1.29
N HIS A 168 -5.78 3.53 -1.34
CA HIS A 168 -6.35 2.82 -2.48
C HIS A 168 -7.70 3.42 -2.85
N PHE A 169 -7.99 3.61 -4.13
CA PHE A 169 -9.32 3.98 -4.62
C PHE A 169 -9.70 3.13 -5.83
N GLY A 170 -10.95 2.67 -5.88
CA GLY A 170 -11.46 1.89 -6.99
C GLY A 170 -12.80 1.26 -6.63
N LEU A 171 -13.23 0.26 -7.41
CA LEU A 171 -14.42 -0.51 -7.08
C LEU A 171 -14.26 -1.20 -5.72
N LYS A 172 -15.32 -1.20 -4.91
CA LYS A 172 -15.33 -1.91 -3.62
C LYS A 172 -14.87 -3.36 -3.78
N GLU A 173 -15.37 -4.03 -4.81
CA GLU A 173 -15.09 -5.44 -5.09
C GLU A 173 -13.59 -5.68 -5.37
N ASP A 174 -12.92 -4.76 -6.06
CA ASP A 174 -11.49 -4.87 -6.32
C ASP A 174 -10.65 -4.54 -5.08
N LEU A 175 -11.10 -3.61 -4.23
CA LEU A 175 -10.45 -3.35 -2.94
C LEU A 175 -10.60 -4.53 -1.96
N LEU A 176 -11.73 -5.24 -1.98
CA LEU A 176 -11.93 -6.46 -1.18
C LEU A 176 -10.97 -7.57 -1.62
N LYS A 177 -10.67 -7.71 -2.91
CA LYS A 177 -9.64 -8.67 -3.39
C LYS A 177 -8.25 -8.38 -2.80
N ILE A 178 -7.94 -7.11 -2.51
CA ILE A 178 -6.65 -6.69 -1.93
C ILE A 178 -6.61 -6.89 -0.41
N TRP A 179 -7.69 -6.52 0.29
CA TRP A 179 -7.66 -6.33 1.75
C TRP A 179 -8.43 -7.38 2.55
N ASP A 180 -9.41 -8.08 1.97
CA ASP A 180 -10.14 -9.17 2.65
C ASP A 180 -9.29 -10.46 2.68
N LEU A 181 -8.15 -10.37 3.36
CA LEU A 181 -7.15 -11.41 3.47
C LEU A 181 -7.37 -12.29 4.71
N PRO A 182 -6.98 -13.57 4.68
CA PRO A 182 -6.87 -14.35 5.90
C PRO A 182 -5.84 -13.71 6.83
N LEU A 183 -6.04 -13.89 8.13
CA LEU A 183 -5.08 -13.44 9.13
C LEU A 183 -3.79 -14.25 9.04
N PHE A 184 -2.67 -13.57 9.28
CA PHE A 184 -1.37 -14.18 9.44
C PHE A 184 -1.30 -14.96 10.74
N ALA A 185 -0.83 -16.20 10.64
CA ALA A 185 -0.34 -16.94 11.79
C ALA A 185 0.97 -16.31 12.29
N ASP A 186 1.19 -16.41 13.60
CA ASP A 186 2.47 -16.07 14.20
C ASP A 186 3.56 -17.04 13.69
N LEU A 187 4.78 -16.53 13.50
CA LEU A 187 5.94 -17.38 13.30
C LEU A 187 6.13 -18.24 14.55
N GLU A 188 6.17 -19.56 14.38
CA GLU A 188 6.48 -20.48 15.46
C GLU A 188 7.99 -20.50 15.72
N TYR A 189 8.39 -20.50 17.00
CA TYR A 189 9.79 -20.62 17.38
C TYR A 189 10.27 -22.06 17.16
N ASP A 190 11.37 -22.23 16.40
CA ASP A 190 12.04 -23.51 16.18
C ASP A 190 13.16 -23.71 17.23
N PRO A 191 13.00 -24.61 18.22
CA PRO A 191 14.02 -24.83 19.24
C PRO A 191 15.34 -25.39 18.68
N SER A 192 15.30 -26.06 17.53
CA SER A 192 16.51 -26.62 16.89
C SER A 192 17.44 -25.52 16.35
N ARG A 193 16.92 -24.30 16.16
CA ARG A 193 17.65 -23.12 15.72
C ARG A 193 17.89 -22.12 16.86
N SER A 194 17.86 -22.60 18.11
CA SER A 194 18.17 -21.76 19.27
C SER A 194 19.56 -21.12 19.15
N GLY A 195 19.68 -19.85 19.52
CA GLY A 195 20.90 -19.06 19.32
C GLY A 195 21.01 -18.39 17.95
N GLN A 196 20.06 -18.60 17.03
CA GLN A 196 20.01 -17.95 15.72
C GLN A 196 18.74 -17.11 15.57
N ALA A 197 18.83 -15.99 14.84
CA ALA A 197 17.65 -15.21 14.49
C ALA A 197 16.75 -16.00 13.52
N GLN A 198 15.45 -16.02 13.78
CA GLN A 198 14.46 -16.75 13.00
C GLN A 198 13.45 -15.78 12.41
N TYR A 199 13.21 -15.85 11.11
CA TYR A 199 12.30 -14.94 10.40
C TYR A 199 11.92 -15.53 9.03
N HIS A 200 10.83 -15.06 8.45
CA HIS A 200 10.42 -15.47 7.11
C HIS A 200 11.49 -15.13 6.07
N GLY A 201 11.86 -16.10 5.24
CA GLY A 201 12.89 -15.96 4.22
C GLY A 201 14.32 -16.23 4.70
N ALA A 202 14.53 -16.53 5.99
CA ALA A 202 15.86 -16.85 6.53
C ALA A 202 16.55 -17.98 5.71
N PRO A 203 17.87 -17.87 5.45
CA PRO A 203 18.79 -16.86 5.99
C PRO A 203 18.82 -15.53 5.20
N LEU A 204 17.99 -15.37 4.17
CA LEU A 204 17.90 -14.17 3.35
C LEU A 204 16.92 -13.15 3.92
N THR A 205 17.09 -11.88 3.59
CA THR A 205 16.33 -10.79 4.21
C THR A 205 14.80 -10.96 4.08
N CYS A 206 14.10 -10.82 5.21
CA CYS A 206 12.64 -10.91 5.28
C CYS A 206 11.94 -9.90 4.34
N PRO A 207 10.91 -10.34 3.58
CA PRO A 207 10.07 -9.45 2.79
C PRO A 207 9.45 -8.33 3.63
N HIS A 208 9.17 -7.18 3.02
CA HIS A 208 8.41 -6.13 3.69
C HIS A 208 6.94 -6.53 3.87
N ALA A 209 6.24 -5.89 4.80
CA ALA A 209 4.82 -6.10 5.03
C ALA A 209 4.00 -6.00 3.73
N GLU A 210 4.28 -4.96 2.93
CA GLU A 210 3.61 -4.71 1.65
C GLU A 210 3.84 -5.83 0.64
N GLN A 211 5.05 -6.42 0.64
CA GLN A 211 5.37 -7.60 -0.18
C GLN A 211 4.60 -8.82 0.24
N ILE A 212 4.45 -9.02 1.55
CA ILE A 212 3.74 -10.16 2.10
C ILE A 212 2.24 -10.05 1.77
N TYR A 213 1.62 -8.88 2.00
CA TYR A 213 0.22 -8.66 1.62
C TYR A 213 0.02 -8.89 0.12
N CYS A 214 0.88 -8.30 -0.71
CA CYS A 214 0.78 -8.38 -2.15
C CYS A 214 0.98 -9.78 -2.70
N ASP A 215 1.95 -10.53 -2.16
CA ASP A 215 2.14 -11.94 -2.49
C ASP A 215 0.86 -12.76 -2.22
N ILE A 216 0.20 -12.54 -1.09
CA ILE A 216 -1.01 -13.28 -0.72
C ILE A 216 -2.16 -12.95 -1.66
N TRP A 217 -2.50 -11.67 -1.85
CA TRP A 217 -3.65 -11.37 -2.69
C TRP A 217 -3.39 -11.70 -4.16
N LEU A 218 -2.15 -11.58 -4.68
CA LEU A 218 -1.83 -12.04 -6.04
C LEU A 218 -2.05 -13.55 -6.20
N ARG A 219 -1.56 -14.37 -5.25
CA ARG A 219 -1.76 -15.82 -5.29
C ARG A 219 -3.21 -16.25 -5.07
N ARG A 220 -4.03 -15.42 -4.41
CA ARG A 220 -5.49 -15.65 -4.31
C ARG A 220 -6.23 -15.29 -5.59
N LEU A 221 -5.78 -14.27 -6.30
CA LEU A 221 -6.32 -13.93 -7.63
C LEU A 221 -5.98 -15.04 -8.64
N ASP A 222 -4.77 -15.57 -8.55
CA ASP A 222 -4.28 -16.62 -9.45
C ASP A 222 -3.17 -17.45 -8.77
N PRO A 223 -3.44 -18.73 -8.46
CA PRO A 223 -2.46 -19.62 -7.84
C PRO A 223 -1.19 -19.87 -8.68
N ALA A 224 -1.17 -19.51 -9.97
CA ALA A 224 0.01 -19.62 -10.82
C ALA A 224 1.10 -18.59 -10.46
N TRP A 225 0.79 -17.57 -9.65
CA TRP A 225 1.81 -16.64 -9.16
C TRP A 225 2.81 -17.37 -8.26
N PRO A 226 4.12 -17.34 -8.58
CA PRO A 226 5.12 -18.01 -7.77
C PRO A 226 5.25 -17.30 -6.42
N LYS A 227 5.41 -18.05 -5.32
CA LYS A 227 5.53 -17.48 -3.98
C LYS A 227 6.79 -16.62 -3.82
N LEU A 228 6.66 -15.50 -3.14
CA LEU A 228 7.80 -14.65 -2.76
C LEU A 228 8.52 -15.24 -1.53
N GLU A 229 9.76 -15.71 -1.69
CA GLU A 229 10.51 -16.37 -0.60
C GLU A 229 11.27 -15.38 0.30
N HIS A 230 11.82 -14.31 -0.26
CA HIS A 230 12.57 -13.29 0.48
C HIS A 230 12.45 -11.92 -0.19
N ARG A 231 12.92 -10.85 0.48
CA ARG A 231 12.73 -9.44 0.05
C ARG A 231 13.12 -9.16 -1.39
N HIS A 232 14.27 -9.69 -1.79
CA HIS A 232 14.87 -9.52 -3.11
C HIS A 232 14.61 -10.71 -4.04
N HIS A 233 13.62 -11.56 -3.74
CA HIS A 233 13.27 -12.69 -4.59
C HIS A 233 12.57 -12.16 -5.85
N PHE A 234 13.27 -12.21 -6.99
CA PHE A 234 12.68 -11.97 -8.30
C PHE A 234 13.55 -12.64 -9.37
N ASP A 235 12.93 -12.98 -10.49
CA ASP A 235 13.58 -13.26 -11.76
C ASP A 235 12.95 -12.39 -12.86
N ALA A 236 13.44 -12.52 -14.10
CA ALA A 236 12.95 -11.73 -15.22
C ALA A 236 11.46 -11.97 -15.51
N ALA A 237 10.98 -13.20 -15.34
CA ALA A 237 9.58 -13.56 -15.59
C ALA A 237 8.67 -12.98 -14.49
N MET A 238 9.06 -13.07 -13.22
CA MET A 238 8.34 -12.45 -12.11
C MET A 238 8.29 -10.93 -12.22
N ASP A 239 9.39 -10.30 -12.65
CA ASP A 239 9.43 -8.84 -12.84
C ASP A 239 8.52 -8.40 -13.98
N GLU A 240 8.54 -9.12 -15.12
CA GLU A 240 7.64 -8.86 -16.23
C GLU A 240 6.18 -9.10 -15.86
N GLN A 241 5.86 -10.21 -15.18
CA GLN A 241 4.51 -10.51 -14.71
C GLN A 241 3.99 -9.41 -13.78
N TRP A 242 4.83 -8.94 -12.85
CA TRP A 242 4.49 -7.83 -11.95
C TRP A 242 4.32 -6.50 -12.68
N ASP A 243 5.18 -6.18 -13.65
CA ASP A 243 5.07 -4.98 -14.47
C ASP A 243 3.79 -4.98 -15.33
N ARG A 244 3.42 -6.13 -15.92
CA ARG A 244 2.15 -6.33 -16.63
C ARG A 244 0.94 -6.17 -15.71
N PHE A 245 1.00 -6.77 -14.52
CA PHE A 245 -0.04 -6.62 -13.51
C PHE A 245 -0.24 -5.15 -13.13
N MET A 246 0.84 -4.42 -12.82
CA MET A 246 0.78 -3.00 -12.46
C MET A 246 0.16 -2.16 -13.57
N ALA A 247 0.55 -2.40 -14.83
CA ALA A 247 0.01 -1.66 -15.97
C ALA A 247 -1.49 -1.86 -16.14
N SER A 248 -1.98 -3.09 -15.98
CA SER A 248 -3.38 -3.46 -16.25
C SER A 248 -4.32 -3.29 -15.06
N ASN A 249 -3.83 -3.31 -13.82
CA ASN A 249 -4.68 -3.36 -12.63
C ASN A 249 -4.50 -2.19 -11.68
N LEU A 250 -3.38 -1.48 -11.75
CA LEU A 250 -3.12 -0.34 -10.87
C LEU A 250 -3.07 0.95 -11.68
N LEU A 251 -3.51 2.05 -11.07
CA LEU A 251 -3.24 3.40 -11.53
C LEU A 251 -2.34 4.07 -10.49
N VAL A 252 -1.04 4.09 -10.77
CA VAL A 252 -0.05 4.54 -9.78
C VAL A 252 0.19 6.05 -9.93
N LEU A 253 -0.22 6.84 -8.95
CA LEU A 253 -0.19 8.31 -8.99
C LEU A 253 0.71 8.88 -7.90
N GLU A 254 1.32 10.03 -8.17
CA GLU A 254 2.00 10.80 -7.11
C GLU A 254 0.99 11.33 -6.08
N PRO A 255 1.37 11.51 -4.80
CA PRO A 255 0.47 12.05 -3.77
C PRO A 255 -0.21 13.35 -4.19
N GLU A 256 0.51 14.23 -4.88
CA GLU A 256 -0.02 15.51 -5.37
C GLU A 256 -1.10 15.32 -6.46
N GLN A 257 -0.95 14.30 -7.31
CA GLN A 257 -1.95 13.97 -8.34
C GLN A 257 -3.22 13.35 -7.74
N ILE A 258 -3.08 12.60 -6.64
CA ILE A 258 -4.21 12.08 -5.88
C ILE A 258 -4.89 13.23 -5.13
N GLY A 259 -4.11 14.15 -4.58
CA GLY A 259 -4.56 15.01 -3.48
C GLY A 259 -4.45 14.29 -2.14
N LEU A 260 -3.31 13.64 -1.88
CA LEU A 260 -3.02 12.88 -0.67
C LEU A 260 -1.96 13.59 0.18
N GLY A 261 -2.35 13.97 1.38
CA GLY A 261 -1.48 14.46 2.43
C GLY A 261 -0.86 13.33 3.26
N LEU A 262 0.42 13.49 3.58
CA LEU A 262 1.20 12.57 4.41
C LEU A 262 1.63 13.27 5.71
N ILE A 263 1.79 12.51 6.80
CA ILE A 263 2.45 13.00 8.02
C ILE A 263 3.93 13.29 7.80
N LYS A 264 4.52 14.14 8.65
CA LYS A 264 5.88 14.70 8.49
C LYS A 264 6.95 13.64 8.26
N ARG A 265 6.87 12.48 8.96
CA ARG A 265 7.84 11.38 8.81
C ARG A 265 7.85 10.74 7.42
N PHE A 266 6.72 10.83 6.70
CA PHE A 266 6.55 10.22 5.38
C PHE A 266 6.75 11.20 4.24
N ILE A 267 6.79 12.51 4.51
CA ILE A 267 7.10 13.53 3.50
C ILE A 267 8.60 13.52 3.21
N PRO A 268 9.04 13.12 2.00
CA PRO A 268 10.45 13.15 1.67
C PRO A 268 10.86 14.56 1.24
N LYS A 269 12.12 14.96 1.46
CA LYS A 269 12.67 16.24 0.94
C LYS A 269 12.64 16.33 -0.59
N SER A 270 12.69 15.18 -1.26
CA SER A 270 12.56 15.02 -2.71
C SER A 270 12.12 13.59 -3.00
N LYS A 271 11.53 13.34 -4.18
CA LYS A 271 11.12 12.01 -4.61
C LYS A 271 12.22 10.97 -4.37
N ARG A 272 11.91 9.87 -3.68
CA ARG A 272 12.92 8.88 -3.33
C ARG A 272 13.26 8.00 -4.54
N PRO A 273 14.54 7.84 -4.92
CA PRO A 273 14.92 7.04 -6.09
C PRO A 273 14.53 5.56 -6.01
N ASN A 274 14.36 5.03 -4.81
CA ASN A 274 13.98 3.62 -4.61
C ASN A 274 12.46 3.38 -4.72
N GLU A 275 11.65 4.45 -4.80
CA GLU A 275 10.20 4.35 -4.96
C GLU A 275 9.80 4.43 -6.44
N MET A 276 8.62 3.90 -6.74
CA MET A 276 7.91 4.04 -8.01
C MET A 276 7.57 5.52 -8.23
N SER A 277 7.58 5.97 -9.48
CA SER A 277 7.01 7.27 -9.88
C SER A 277 5.84 7.07 -10.84
N HIS A 278 5.01 8.09 -11.01
CA HIS A 278 3.98 8.06 -12.04
C HIS A 278 4.58 7.91 -13.45
N LEU A 279 5.77 8.49 -13.69
CA LEU A 279 6.49 8.35 -14.96
C LEU A 279 6.94 6.90 -15.21
N ASP A 280 7.35 6.15 -14.18
CA ASP A 280 7.61 4.71 -14.31
C ASP A 280 6.34 3.99 -14.77
N TRP A 281 5.21 4.28 -14.13
CA TRP A 281 3.95 3.61 -14.43
C TRP A 281 3.45 3.94 -15.84
N GLN A 282 3.63 5.18 -16.30
CA GLN A 282 3.31 5.58 -17.67
C GLN A 282 4.11 4.78 -18.71
N LEU A 283 5.38 4.47 -18.45
CA LEU A 283 6.17 3.60 -19.33
C LEU A 283 5.65 2.15 -19.33
N LEU A 284 5.18 1.64 -18.17
CA LEU A 284 4.54 0.33 -18.10
C LEU A 284 3.21 0.31 -18.87
N TYR A 285 2.38 1.34 -18.68
CA TYR A 285 1.13 1.52 -19.40
C TYR A 285 1.35 1.59 -20.91
N GLN A 286 2.33 2.37 -21.36
CA GLN A 286 2.71 2.43 -22.78
C GLN A 286 3.12 1.06 -23.30
N ARG A 287 3.97 0.33 -22.57
CA ARG A 287 4.52 -0.95 -23.00
C ARG A 287 3.48 -2.06 -23.07
N TYR A 288 2.61 -2.15 -22.08
CA TYR A 288 1.75 -3.33 -21.88
C TYR A 288 0.26 -3.08 -22.14
N CYS A 289 -0.18 -1.82 -22.29
CA CYS A 289 -1.59 -1.49 -22.52
C CYS A 289 -1.80 -0.66 -23.79
N ASP A 290 -1.14 0.49 -23.89
CA ASP A 290 -1.35 1.45 -25.00
C ASP A 290 -0.02 1.89 -25.62
N PRO A 291 0.46 1.18 -26.66
CA PRO A 291 1.72 1.51 -27.35
C PRO A 291 1.76 2.94 -27.93
N LYS A 292 0.61 3.58 -28.14
CA LYS A 292 0.52 4.95 -28.67
C LYS A 292 0.59 6.01 -27.57
N PHE A 293 0.50 5.63 -26.30
CA PHE A 293 0.56 6.56 -25.19
C PHE A 293 1.94 7.27 -25.14
N PRO A 294 2.00 8.61 -25.05
CA PRO A 294 3.25 9.36 -25.19
C PRO A 294 4.06 9.40 -23.87
N ALA A 295 4.48 8.24 -23.36
CA ALA A 295 5.34 8.18 -22.17
C ALA A 295 6.79 8.59 -22.51
N SER A 296 7.44 9.34 -21.60
CA SER A 296 8.78 9.90 -21.83
C SER A 296 9.84 9.26 -20.95
N LYS A 297 10.69 8.41 -21.55
CA LYS A 297 11.89 7.86 -20.90
C LYS A 297 12.88 8.96 -20.49
N LEU A 298 12.99 10.01 -21.32
CA LEU A 298 13.87 11.15 -21.03
C LEU A 298 13.38 11.90 -19.78
N ALA A 299 12.07 12.13 -19.64
CA ALA A 299 11.52 12.79 -18.45
C ALA A 299 11.72 11.93 -17.19
N LEU A 300 11.50 10.62 -17.26
CA LEU A 300 11.83 9.73 -16.14
C LEU A 300 13.32 9.80 -15.80
N PHE A 301 14.18 9.78 -16.80
CA PHE A 301 15.62 9.82 -16.60
C PHE A 301 16.08 11.10 -15.92
N SER A 302 15.64 12.26 -16.43
CA SER A 302 16.02 13.59 -15.92
C SER A 302 15.49 13.87 -14.50
N THR A 303 14.35 13.29 -14.14
CA THR A 303 13.74 13.49 -12.81
C THR A 303 14.24 12.50 -11.77
N LEU A 304 14.39 11.22 -12.12
CA LEU A 304 14.65 10.15 -11.14
C LEU A 304 15.69 9.12 -11.60
N GLY A 305 15.78 8.82 -12.89
CA GLY A 305 16.65 7.77 -13.43
C GLY A 305 18.14 8.01 -13.14
N TRP A 306 18.66 9.23 -13.33
CA TRP A 306 20.07 9.54 -13.02
C TRP A 306 20.37 9.35 -11.52
N ARG A 307 19.41 9.68 -10.65
CA ARG A 307 19.56 9.49 -9.19
C ARG A 307 19.58 8.00 -8.83
N ARG A 308 18.84 7.16 -9.55
CA ARG A 308 18.88 5.70 -9.38
C ARG A 308 20.23 5.13 -9.81
N MET A 309 20.76 5.57 -10.95
CA MET A 309 22.07 5.14 -11.44
C MET A 309 23.19 5.41 -10.43
N LEU A 310 23.14 6.54 -9.73
CA LEU A 310 24.07 6.85 -8.67
C LEU A 310 23.74 6.06 -7.39
N LYS A 311 22.51 6.21 -6.87
CA LYS A 311 22.17 5.77 -5.50
C LYS A 311 22.07 4.25 -5.32
N MET A 312 21.61 3.51 -6.33
CA MET A 312 21.38 2.06 -6.17
C MET A 312 22.69 1.29 -5.98
N PRO A 313 23.76 1.49 -6.79
CA PRO A 313 25.05 0.86 -6.56
C PRO A 313 25.64 1.18 -5.19
N PHE A 314 25.60 2.44 -4.74
CA PHE A 314 26.10 2.83 -3.41
C PHE A 314 25.29 2.16 -2.28
N SER A 315 23.98 2.06 -2.44
CA SER A 315 23.11 1.40 -1.44
C SER A 315 23.39 -0.10 -1.37
N TYR A 316 23.64 -0.74 -2.50
CA TYR A 316 24.00 -2.16 -2.56
C TYR A 316 25.37 -2.43 -1.93
N LEU A 317 26.37 -1.60 -2.25
CA LEU A 317 27.69 -1.71 -1.63
C LEU A 317 27.62 -1.55 -0.11
N LYS A 318 26.86 -0.56 0.39
CA LYS A 318 26.65 -0.37 1.82
C LYS A 318 25.98 -1.60 2.47
N PHE A 319 24.99 -2.18 1.81
CA PHE A 319 24.32 -3.38 2.31
C PHE A 319 25.23 -4.62 2.34
N ARG A 320 26.17 -4.74 1.39
CA ARG A 320 27.14 -5.83 1.35
C ARG A 320 28.25 -5.71 2.41
N LEU A 321 28.52 -4.50 2.89
CA LEU A 321 29.60 -4.20 3.83
C LEU A 321 29.16 -4.09 5.29
N GLY A 322 27.85 -4.07 5.57
CA GLY A 322 27.28 -3.98 6.92
C GLY A 322 26.47 -5.22 7.27
#